data_AF-A0A2V8YU97-F1
#
_entry.id   AF-A0A2V8YU97-F1
#
_cell.length_a   1.000
_cell.length_b   1.000
_cell.length_c   1.000
_cell.angle_alpha   90.00
_cell.angle_beta   90.00
_cell.angle_gamma   90.00
#
_symmetry.space_group_name_H-M   'P 1'
#
loop_
_entity.id
_entity.type
_entity.pdbx_description
1 polymer ?
#
loop_
_entity_poly.entity_id
_entity_poly.type
_entity_poly.pdbx_seq_one_letter_code
_entity_poly.pdbx_strand_id
1 'polypeptide(L)'
;MKTKTWMTILALPALWGLVLLTGCGSKKEETAEQPAATPAAAPAATPIDPATAATVSGTVKFDGTAPPAAKIDMSQDPACKGPNTAEAIVASGGKLANVFVYVKDGLGNRTFEVPKEAVTLDQSGCRYHPHVLGVMAGQDVNIVNSDPTTHNIHPTPKDNREWNE
;
A
#
# COMPACT_ATOMS: atom_id res chain seq x y z
N MET A 1 -23.25 -34.80 -65.00
CA MET A 1 -24.73 -34.93 -65.09
C MET A 1 -25.26 -35.56 -63.80
N LYS A 2 -26.53 -35.30 -63.44
CA LYS A 2 -27.53 -36.18 -62.75
C LYS A 2 -27.04 -37.34 -61.83
N THR A 3 -27.60 -37.67 -60.65
CA THR A 3 -28.61 -37.09 -59.71
C THR A 3 -28.81 -38.04 -58.51
N LYS A 4 -29.39 -37.54 -57.38
CA LYS A 4 -30.26 -38.25 -56.40
C LYS A 4 -29.72 -39.42 -55.52
N THR A 5 -29.55 -39.10 -54.23
CA THR A 5 -30.37 -39.53 -53.07
C THR A 5 -30.86 -40.98 -52.90
N TRP A 6 -30.38 -41.62 -51.81
CA TRP A 6 -31.09 -42.52 -50.86
C TRP A 6 -30.29 -42.52 -49.53
N MET A 7 -30.79 -42.68 -48.28
CA MET A 7 -32.06 -43.16 -47.66
C MET A 7 -32.20 -44.69 -47.58
N THR A 8 -32.65 -45.35 -46.50
CA THR A 8 -33.14 -44.91 -45.15
C THR A 8 -33.01 -46.07 -44.14
N ILE A 9 -33.21 -45.83 -42.82
CA ILE A 9 -33.67 -46.83 -41.79
C ILE A 9 -32.65 -47.93 -41.39
N LEU A 10 -32.36 -48.28 -40.11
CA LEU A 10 -32.64 -47.79 -38.74
C LEU A 10 -31.35 -48.12 -37.87
N ALA A 11 -31.23 -48.21 -36.52
CA ALA A 11 -32.12 -48.30 -35.36
C ALA A 11 -31.43 -47.78 -34.05
N LEU A 12 -32.17 -47.73 -32.93
CA LEU A 12 -31.74 -47.46 -31.52
C LEU A 12 -32.62 -48.34 -30.56
N PRO A 13 -32.48 -48.39 -29.20
CA PRO A 13 -31.66 -47.57 -28.27
C PRO A 13 -30.93 -48.33 -27.09
N ALA A 14 -30.36 -47.54 -26.16
CA ALA A 14 -30.16 -47.79 -24.70
C ALA A 14 -29.05 -48.74 -24.20
N LEU A 15 -28.56 -48.65 -22.93
CA LEU A 15 -28.19 -47.52 -22.01
C LEU A 15 -27.48 -48.13 -20.76
N TRP A 16 -26.69 -47.34 -20.01
CA TRP A 16 -25.84 -47.75 -18.84
C TRP A 16 -24.70 -48.72 -19.23
N GLY A 17 -23.50 -48.73 -18.64
CA GLY A 17 -22.80 -47.90 -17.64
C GLY A 17 -21.31 -48.37 -17.57
N LEU A 18 -20.38 -47.84 -16.77
CA LEU A 18 -20.40 -46.74 -15.78
C LEU A 18 -18.94 -46.20 -15.61
N VAL A 19 -18.67 -45.39 -14.59
CA VAL A 19 -17.37 -44.73 -14.27
C VAL A 19 -16.21 -45.71 -14.01
N LEU A 20 -15.02 -45.38 -14.52
CA LEU A 20 -13.72 -45.81 -13.99
C LEU A 20 -12.84 -44.59 -13.68
N LEU A 21 -12.10 -44.63 -12.57
CA LEU A 21 -11.36 -43.47 -12.06
C LEU A 21 -9.96 -43.34 -12.68
N THR A 22 -9.72 -42.30 -13.47
CA THR A 22 -8.37 -41.86 -13.85
C THR A 22 -7.90 -40.74 -12.91
N GLY A 23 -7.24 -41.12 -11.81
CA GLY A 23 -6.65 -40.15 -10.89
C GLY A 23 -5.42 -39.47 -11.49
N CYS A 24 -5.54 -38.20 -11.88
CA CYS A 24 -4.38 -37.39 -12.27
C CYS A 24 -3.51 -37.09 -11.04
N GLY A 25 -2.48 -37.91 -10.84
CA GLY A 25 -1.37 -37.64 -9.93
C GLY A 25 -0.48 -36.51 -10.45
N SER A 26 -1.00 -35.28 -10.50
CA SER A 26 -0.20 -34.09 -10.79
C SER A 26 0.92 -34.00 -9.75
N LYS A 27 2.18 -33.97 -10.19
CA LYS A 27 3.29 -33.61 -9.32
C LYS A 27 2.96 -32.27 -8.67
N LYS A 28 3.09 -32.17 -7.34
CA LYS A 28 3.44 -30.89 -6.74
C LYS A 28 4.83 -30.55 -7.27
N GLU A 29 4.91 -29.56 -8.14
CA GLU A 29 6.13 -28.78 -8.24
C GLU A 29 6.20 -27.97 -6.95
N GLU A 30 6.96 -28.49 -6.01
CA GLU A 30 7.31 -27.81 -4.78
C GLU A 30 8.26 -26.68 -5.19
N THR A 31 7.70 -25.47 -5.32
CA THR A 31 8.48 -24.25 -5.57
C THR A 31 9.50 -24.10 -4.45
N ALA A 32 10.74 -24.52 -4.71
CA ALA A 32 11.83 -24.37 -3.78
C ALA A 32 11.99 -22.89 -3.47
N GLU A 33 11.66 -22.50 -2.24
CA GLU A 33 11.78 -21.12 -1.80
C GLU A 33 13.26 -20.74 -1.85
N GLN A 34 13.61 -19.93 -2.87
CA GLN A 34 14.99 -19.53 -3.10
C GLN A 34 15.50 -18.81 -1.84
N PRO A 35 16.60 -19.28 -1.21
CA PRO A 35 17.10 -18.66 0.01
C PRO A 35 17.28 -17.16 -0.21
N ALA A 36 16.60 -16.36 0.61
CA ALA A 36 16.68 -14.91 0.53
C ALA A 36 18.14 -14.49 0.61
N ALA A 37 18.64 -13.84 -0.45
CA ALA A 37 20.05 -13.47 -0.54
C ALA A 37 20.39 -12.58 0.65
N THR A 38 21.38 -13.00 1.45
CA THR A 38 21.80 -12.30 2.67
C THR A 38 22.03 -10.82 2.34
N PRO A 39 21.27 -9.87 2.95
CA PRO A 39 21.40 -8.47 2.59
C PRO A 39 22.85 -8.01 2.72
N ALA A 40 23.39 -7.45 1.63
CA ALA A 40 24.73 -6.89 1.66
C ALA A 40 24.79 -5.81 2.75
N ALA A 41 25.83 -5.86 3.59
CA ALA A 41 25.95 -4.95 4.73
C ALA A 41 25.82 -3.50 4.26
N ALA A 42 24.90 -2.75 4.87
CA ALA A 42 24.63 -1.37 4.50
C ALA A 42 25.93 -0.54 4.60
N PRO A 43 26.22 0.36 3.64
CA PRO A 43 27.35 1.26 3.75
C PRO A 43 27.32 2.05 5.05
N ALA A 44 28.48 2.15 5.73
CA ALA A 44 28.60 2.99 6.90
C ALA A 44 28.18 4.43 6.57
N ALA A 45 27.48 5.09 7.50
CA ALA A 45 27.05 6.47 7.32
C ALA A 45 28.27 7.41 7.22
N THR A 46 28.11 8.47 6.44
CA THR A 46 29.14 9.51 6.30
C THR A 46 29.16 10.36 7.56
N PRO A 47 30.32 10.55 8.23
CA PRO A 47 30.42 11.48 9.35
C PRO A 47 30.02 12.89 8.94
N ILE A 48 29.04 13.47 9.65
CA ILE A 48 28.57 14.85 9.45
C ILE A 48 29.11 15.70 10.59
N ASP A 49 29.84 16.77 10.26
CA ASP A 49 30.21 17.80 11.22
C ASP A 49 29.04 18.80 11.36
N PRO A 50 28.40 18.92 12.55
CA PRO A 50 27.31 19.86 12.78
C PRO A 50 27.70 21.32 12.52
N ALA A 51 28.98 21.70 12.65
CA ALA A 51 29.44 23.05 12.35
C ALA A 51 29.44 23.37 10.83
N THR A 52 29.30 22.36 9.98
CA THR A 52 29.17 22.48 8.51
C THR A 52 27.76 22.20 7.99
N ALA A 53 26.82 21.84 8.87
CA ALA A 53 25.45 21.51 8.49
C ALA A 53 24.64 22.77 8.12
N ALA A 54 23.82 22.68 7.07
CA ALA A 54 22.96 23.76 6.62
C ALA A 54 21.49 23.51 6.98
N THR A 55 20.82 24.54 7.53
CA THR A 55 19.39 24.48 7.88
C THR A 55 18.50 24.81 6.68
N VAL A 56 17.67 23.85 6.26
CA VAL A 56 16.58 24.11 5.31
C VAL A 56 15.39 24.73 6.06
N SER A 57 14.88 25.87 5.60
CA SER A 57 13.69 26.52 6.16
C SER A 57 12.88 27.23 5.07
N GLY A 58 11.59 27.46 5.32
CA GLY A 58 10.69 28.06 4.34
C GLY A 58 9.22 28.07 4.78
N THR A 59 8.32 28.37 3.84
CA THR A 59 6.87 28.26 4.03
C THR A 59 6.24 27.85 2.71
N VAL A 60 5.54 26.72 2.70
CA VAL A 60 4.81 26.24 1.52
C VAL A 60 3.47 26.95 1.46
N LYS A 61 3.19 27.59 0.32
CA LYS A 61 1.96 28.33 0.07
C LYS A 61 0.95 27.49 -0.70
N PHE A 62 -0.31 27.83 -0.56
CA PHE A 62 -1.38 27.36 -1.43
C PHE A 62 -1.90 28.55 -2.24
N ASP A 63 -1.79 28.47 -3.57
CA ASP A 63 -2.22 29.54 -4.46
C ASP A 63 -3.70 29.38 -4.82
N GLY A 64 -4.49 30.44 -4.58
CA GLY A 64 -5.94 30.44 -4.76
C GLY A 64 -6.72 30.03 -3.50
N THR A 65 -8.02 29.79 -3.67
CA THR A 65 -8.92 29.42 -2.58
C THR A 65 -8.89 27.92 -2.34
N ALA A 66 -8.59 27.49 -1.11
CA ALA A 66 -8.68 26.08 -0.73
C ALA A 66 -10.12 25.55 -0.91
N PRO A 67 -10.31 24.34 -1.46
CA PRO A 67 -11.64 23.74 -1.54
C PRO A 67 -12.17 23.44 -0.13
N PRO A 68 -13.51 23.43 0.07
CA PRO A 68 -14.08 22.98 1.33
C PRO A 68 -13.73 21.50 1.56
N ALA A 69 -13.26 21.17 2.76
CA ALA A 69 -12.87 19.81 3.11
C ALA A 69 -14.07 18.85 2.99
N ALA A 70 -13.91 17.78 2.21
CA ALA A 70 -14.95 16.79 2.02
C ALA A 70 -15.22 16.04 3.33
N LYS A 71 -16.49 15.82 3.67
CA LYS A 71 -16.86 14.98 4.84
C LYS A 71 -16.53 13.53 4.55
N ILE A 72 -16.02 12.82 5.55
CA ILE A 72 -15.88 11.36 5.54
C ILE A 72 -17.18 10.79 6.10
N ASP A 73 -17.80 9.83 5.42
CA ASP A 73 -18.95 9.12 5.96
C ASP A 73 -18.49 8.07 6.97
N MET A 74 -18.76 8.33 8.24
CA MET A 74 -18.45 7.45 9.37
C MET A 74 -19.68 6.65 9.84
N SER A 75 -20.79 6.64 9.09
CA SER A 75 -22.05 5.99 9.49
C SER A 75 -21.96 4.47 9.72
N GLN A 76 -20.90 3.83 9.23
CA GLN A 76 -20.69 2.38 9.34
C GLN A 76 -20.17 1.93 10.71
N ASP A 77 -19.61 2.84 11.52
CA ASP A 77 -19.17 2.53 12.90
C ASP A 77 -19.64 3.62 13.89
N PRO A 78 -20.53 3.29 14.86
CA PRO A 78 -21.02 4.26 15.84
C PRO A 78 -19.96 4.73 16.86
N ALA A 79 -18.75 4.16 16.88
CA ALA A 79 -17.61 4.69 17.62
C ALA A 79 -16.98 5.91 16.92
N CYS A 80 -17.02 5.97 15.59
CA CYS A 80 -16.38 6.98 14.76
C CYS A 80 -17.13 8.33 14.74
N LYS A 81 -17.06 9.04 15.86
CA LYS A 81 -17.83 10.26 16.14
C LYS A 81 -17.06 11.54 15.78
N GLY A 82 -17.82 12.58 15.44
CA GLY A 82 -17.31 13.94 15.23
C GLY A 82 -17.27 14.36 13.75
N PRO A 83 -16.89 15.62 13.47
CA PRO A 83 -16.86 16.18 12.12
C PRO A 83 -15.61 15.74 11.36
N ASN A 84 -15.54 14.46 11.00
CA ASN A 84 -14.43 13.93 10.23
C ASN A 84 -14.47 14.37 8.76
N THR A 85 -13.34 14.91 8.29
CA THR A 85 -13.17 15.46 6.94
C THR A 85 -11.84 15.05 6.35
N ALA A 86 -11.81 14.84 5.03
CA ALA A 86 -10.60 14.49 4.28
C ALA A 86 -9.60 15.66 4.23
N GLU A 87 -8.32 15.33 4.41
CA GLU A 87 -7.21 16.31 4.51
C GLU A 87 -6.44 16.52 3.20
N ALA A 88 -6.98 16.04 2.07
CA ALA A 88 -6.31 16.05 0.76
C ALA A 88 -5.80 17.44 0.32
N ILE A 89 -6.48 18.53 0.73
CA ILE A 89 -5.94 19.89 0.71
C ILE A 89 -6.37 20.60 2.01
N VAL A 90 -5.41 20.83 2.91
CA VAL A 90 -5.62 21.63 4.14
C VAL A 90 -4.78 22.89 4.05
N ALA A 91 -5.40 24.03 3.76
CA ALA A 91 -4.71 25.31 3.68
C ALA A 91 -5.47 26.43 4.39
N SER A 92 -4.73 27.32 5.05
CA SER A 92 -5.26 28.45 5.82
C SER A 92 -4.33 29.65 5.74
N GLY A 93 -4.87 30.86 5.55
CA GLY A 93 -4.07 32.08 5.38
C GLY A 93 -3.06 32.02 4.21
N GLY A 94 -3.37 31.25 3.16
CA GLY A 94 -2.47 31.01 2.02
C GLY A 94 -1.29 30.07 2.31
N LYS A 95 -1.27 29.37 3.45
CA LYS A 95 -0.25 28.37 3.82
C LYS A 95 -0.82 26.97 3.73
N LEU A 96 -0.04 26.02 3.23
CA LEU A 96 -0.42 24.60 3.10
C LEU A 96 0.10 23.79 4.30
N ALA A 97 -0.76 22.94 4.88
CA ALA A 97 -0.41 21.96 5.90
C ALA A 97 -0.13 20.58 5.27
N ASN A 98 0.29 19.61 6.09
CA ASN A 98 0.51 18.20 5.68
C ASN A 98 1.49 18.05 4.49
N VAL A 99 2.57 18.83 4.46
CA VAL A 99 3.56 18.80 3.36
C VAL A 99 4.80 18.00 3.77
N PHE A 100 5.16 16.99 2.96
CA PHE A 100 6.44 16.31 3.05
C PHE A 100 7.51 17.04 2.21
N VAL A 101 8.68 17.29 2.80
CA VAL A 101 9.82 17.95 2.14
C VAL A 101 11.07 17.10 2.36
N TYR A 102 11.80 16.81 1.28
CA TYR A 102 13.03 16.02 1.32
C TYR A 102 14.08 16.60 0.36
N VAL A 103 15.36 16.39 0.67
CA VAL A 103 16.48 16.75 -0.22
C VAL A 103 16.69 15.59 -1.21
N LYS A 104 16.39 15.83 -2.49
CA LYS A 104 16.49 14.81 -3.55
C LYS A 104 17.91 14.59 -4.07
N ASP A 105 18.73 15.64 -4.10
CA ASP A 105 20.04 15.67 -4.76
C ASP A 105 20.92 16.78 -4.14
N GLY A 106 22.19 16.89 -4.56
CA GLY A 106 23.18 17.85 -4.05
C GLY A 106 24.02 17.33 -2.89
N LEU A 107 23.71 16.13 -2.37
CA LEU A 107 24.41 15.50 -1.24
C LEU A 107 25.65 14.69 -1.69
N GLY A 108 25.78 14.37 -2.98
CA GLY A 108 26.85 13.53 -3.52
C GLY A 108 26.76 12.09 -2.99
N ASN A 109 27.91 11.40 -2.90
CA ASN A 109 28.00 10.00 -2.46
C ASN A 109 27.82 9.82 -0.93
N ARG A 110 27.04 10.70 -0.27
CA ARG A 110 26.81 10.65 1.18
C ARG A 110 25.79 9.58 1.55
N THR A 111 26.07 8.92 2.65
CA THR A 111 25.28 7.86 3.27
C THR A 111 24.81 8.34 4.64
N PHE A 112 23.58 8.00 5.02
CA PHE A 112 22.96 8.44 6.27
C PHE A 112 22.48 7.22 7.05
N GLU A 113 22.60 7.23 8.38
CA GLU A 113 22.01 6.15 9.19
C GLU A 113 20.49 6.19 9.06
N VAL A 114 19.88 5.02 8.90
CA VAL A 114 18.44 4.85 9.13
C VAL A 114 18.16 5.14 10.61
N PRO A 115 17.18 6.00 10.96
CA PRO A 115 16.88 6.29 12.35
C PRO A 115 16.46 5.02 13.10
N LYS A 116 17.03 4.84 14.30
CA LYS A 116 16.74 3.70 15.18
C LYS A 116 15.45 3.88 15.99
N GLU A 117 14.91 5.10 15.99
CA GLU A 117 13.61 5.40 16.59
C GLU A 117 12.51 5.15 15.56
N ALA A 118 11.60 4.24 15.90
CA ALA A 118 10.41 3.95 15.11
C ALA A 118 9.48 5.17 15.11
N VAL A 119 8.96 5.54 13.93
CA VAL A 119 7.89 6.54 13.86
C VAL A 119 6.54 5.91 14.17
N THR A 120 5.58 6.70 14.65
CA THR A 120 4.21 6.23 14.92
C THR A 120 3.24 6.77 13.88
N LEU A 121 2.40 5.89 13.35
CA LEU A 121 1.14 6.19 12.68
C LEU A 121 0.01 5.69 13.58
N ASP A 122 -0.70 6.60 14.23
CA ASP A 122 -1.79 6.29 15.16
C ASP A 122 -3.16 6.40 14.46
N GLN A 123 -4.12 5.60 14.90
CA GLN A 123 -5.52 5.69 14.49
C GLN A 123 -6.34 6.20 15.67
N SER A 124 -6.84 7.42 15.54
CA SER A 124 -7.50 8.16 16.62
C SER A 124 -8.57 9.09 16.04
N GLY A 125 -9.78 9.07 16.60
CA GLY A 125 -10.95 9.71 16.00
C GLY A 125 -11.39 9.07 14.67
N CYS A 126 -11.04 7.80 14.46
CA CYS A 126 -11.12 7.05 13.20
C CYS A 126 -10.38 7.71 12.02
N ARG A 127 -9.20 8.28 12.31
CA ARG A 127 -8.29 8.91 11.34
C ARG A 127 -6.84 8.57 11.63
N TYR A 128 -6.04 8.52 10.56
CA TYR A 128 -4.59 8.35 10.64
C TYR A 128 -3.91 9.66 11.04
N HIS A 129 -3.08 9.59 12.08
CA HIS A 129 -2.31 10.71 12.61
C HIS A 129 -0.82 10.34 12.72
N PRO A 130 0.09 11.12 12.10
CA PRO A 130 -0.16 12.28 11.24
C PRO A 130 -0.72 11.88 9.86
N HIS A 131 -1.41 12.80 9.18
CA HIS A 131 -1.96 12.56 7.84
C HIS A 131 -0.87 12.29 6.78
N VAL A 132 0.33 12.85 6.99
CA VAL A 132 1.51 12.64 6.16
C VAL A 132 2.68 12.31 7.08
N LEU A 133 3.32 11.17 6.83
CA LEU A 133 4.43 10.64 7.61
C LEU A 133 5.64 10.41 6.69
N GLY A 134 6.83 10.81 7.16
CA GLY A 134 8.10 10.60 6.46
C GLY A 134 8.91 9.50 7.13
N VAL A 135 9.47 8.59 6.33
CA VAL A 135 10.27 7.45 6.79
C VAL A 135 11.48 7.22 5.89
N MET A 136 12.55 6.67 6.46
CA MET A 136 13.64 6.07 5.66
C MET A 136 13.36 4.58 5.39
N ALA A 137 13.84 4.07 4.26
CA ALA A 137 13.72 2.64 3.95
C ALA A 137 14.46 1.80 5.00
N GLY A 138 13.76 0.84 5.60
CA GLY A 138 14.26 0.02 6.72
C GLY A 138 14.14 0.68 8.10
N GLN A 139 13.48 1.84 8.22
CA GLN A 139 13.07 2.40 9.51
C GLN A 139 11.78 1.72 9.98
N ASP A 140 11.71 1.37 11.26
CA ASP A 140 10.50 0.79 11.87
C ASP A 140 9.34 1.80 11.90
N VAL A 141 8.12 1.29 11.70
CA VAL A 141 6.87 2.06 11.76
C VAL A 141 5.92 1.38 12.74
N ASN A 142 5.69 2.00 13.88
CA ASN A 142 4.66 1.61 14.82
C ASN A 142 3.29 2.02 14.28
N ILE A 143 2.43 1.05 14.02
CA ILE A 143 1.04 1.31 13.62
C ILE A 143 0.16 1.03 14.83
N VAL A 144 -0.49 2.08 15.33
CA VAL A 144 -1.22 2.08 16.60
C VAL A 144 -2.71 2.28 16.35
N ASN A 145 -3.53 1.82 17.30
CA ASN A 145 -4.94 2.12 17.37
C ASN A 145 -5.26 2.62 18.78
N SER A 146 -5.67 3.88 18.87
CA SER A 146 -6.06 4.56 20.10
C SER A 146 -7.59 4.76 20.19
N ASP A 147 -8.36 4.32 19.19
CA ASP A 147 -9.81 4.37 19.19
C ASP A 147 -10.45 3.23 19.99
N PRO A 148 -11.71 3.41 20.47
CA PRO A 148 -12.47 2.37 21.17
C PRO A 148 -13.09 1.32 20.22
N THR A 149 -12.69 1.28 18.95
CA THR A 149 -13.11 0.31 17.92
C THR A 149 -11.89 -0.37 17.30
N THR A 150 -12.08 -1.51 16.64
CA THR A 150 -10.98 -2.29 16.04
C THR A 150 -10.71 -1.87 14.60
N HIS A 151 -9.60 -1.14 14.38
CA HIS A 151 -9.13 -0.83 13.03
C HIS A 151 -8.11 -1.85 12.51
N ASN A 152 -8.09 -2.04 11.19
CA ASN A 152 -7.00 -2.67 10.43
C ASN A 152 -6.48 -1.65 9.40
N ILE A 153 -5.28 -1.86 8.87
CA ILE A 153 -4.65 -0.97 7.89
C ILE A 153 -4.53 -1.62 6.51
N HIS A 154 -5.02 -0.95 5.47
CA HIS A 154 -4.82 -1.36 4.06
C HIS A 154 -4.00 -0.30 3.32
N PRO A 155 -2.65 -0.44 3.25
CA PRO A 155 -1.80 0.50 2.54
C PRO A 155 -1.89 0.25 1.04
N THR A 156 -2.16 1.31 0.27
CA THR A 156 -2.31 1.28 -1.19
C THR A 156 -1.05 1.84 -1.90
N PRO A 157 0.06 1.07 -1.99
CA PRO A 157 1.33 1.57 -2.51
C PRO A 157 1.28 1.86 -4.01
N LYS A 158 2.06 2.87 -4.43
CA LYS A 158 2.22 3.22 -5.84
C LYS A 158 3.26 2.36 -6.57
N ASP A 159 4.39 2.09 -5.91
CA ASP A 159 5.59 1.52 -6.55
C ASP A 159 6.00 0.14 -5.97
N ASN A 160 5.35 -0.29 -4.88
CA ASN A 160 5.55 -1.59 -4.19
C ASN A 160 4.30 -2.48 -4.35
N ARG A 161 4.39 -3.76 -3.96
CA ARG A 161 3.20 -4.64 -3.90
C ARG A 161 2.31 -4.27 -2.71
N GLU A 162 1.00 -4.24 -2.96
CA GLU A 162 -0.07 -4.13 -1.96
C GLU A 162 -0.07 -5.31 -0.96
N TRP A 163 -0.66 -5.10 0.21
CA TRP A 163 -0.76 -6.09 1.30
C TRP A 163 -1.86 -5.71 2.30
N ASN A 164 -2.41 -6.72 2.99
CA ASN A 164 -3.45 -6.58 4.02
C ASN A 164 -4.80 -6.02 3.50
N GLU A 165 -5.24 -6.58 2.35
CA GLU A 165 -6.60 -6.48 1.79
C GLU A 165 -7.68 -7.06 2.74
#